data_AF-N9QK08-F1
#
_entry.id   AF-N9QK08-F1
#
_cell.length_a   1.000
_cell.length_b   1.000
_cell.length_c   1.000
_cell.angle_alpha   90.00
_cell.angle_beta   90.00
_cell.angle_gamma   90.00
#
_symmetry.space_group_name_H-M   'P 1'
#
loop_
_entity.id
_entity.type
_entity.pdbx_description
1 polymer ?
#
loop_
_entity_poly.entity_id
_entity_poly.type
_entity_poly.pdbx_seq_one_letter_code
_entity_poly.pdbx_strand_id
1 'polypeptide(L)'
;MHLSTKTLEKLRDLINEITEYRSGPKIIDFFGMFDYQDVYGQGFPSRWMYTDLRLSQINGTPKLDICIKNLFNPINYIEDLNRLDNLIKEFNKYLQFDKYQITRTNTEINLTPITKINLDEQFQSDNENIENNFIKHEFKFDCSQLNLIPTLMPVIKSRIIEIEKAFKAEAYLSVVLLAGSTLEGIFLNIASLNPRVFNTSNCSPKKDGKVKNFDQWTLHNFIEVSHSINLIEKDTYRFSKELRDFRNYIHPFQQMTEKFSPREQTAKICLQVLKSAISDIQTNQNKIGA
;
A
#
# COMPACT_ATOMS: atom_id res chain seq x y z
N MET A 1 13.51 16.31 31.48
CA MET A 1 14.01 15.45 30.39
C MET A 1 15.28 16.07 29.83
N HIS A 2 16.33 15.27 29.67
CA HIS A 2 17.60 15.70 29.08
C HIS A 2 17.92 14.78 27.91
N LEU A 3 18.00 15.34 26.70
CA LEU A 3 18.23 14.57 25.47
C LEU A 3 19.70 14.54 25.09
N SER A 4 20.13 13.44 24.49
CA SER A 4 21.44 13.30 23.87
C SER A 4 21.58 14.19 22.63
N THR A 5 22.82 14.47 22.23
CA THR A 5 23.13 15.23 21.02
C THR A 5 22.44 14.65 19.79
N LYS A 6 22.41 13.32 19.65
CA LYS A 6 21.79 12.66 18.49
C LYS A 6 20.28 12.83 18.45
N THR A 7 19.62 12.76 19.60
CA THR A 7 18.17 12.99 19.68
C THR A 7 17.83 14.47 19.41
N LEU A 8 18.66 15.40 19.88
CA LEU A 8 18.50 16.83 19.58
C LEU A 8 18.68 17.13 18.08
N GLU A 9 19.68 16.54 17.43
CA GLU A 9 19.84 16.63 15.97
C GLU A 9 18.58 16.15 15.24
N LYS A 10 18.01 15.02 15.67
CA LYS A 10 16.79 14.49 15.04
C LYS A 10 15.58 15.41 15.29
N LEU A 11 15.48 15.99 16.49
CA LEU A 11 14.44 16.96 16.83
C LEU A 11 14.58 18.24 15.99
N ARG A 12 15.81 18.72 15.77
CA ARG A 12 16.08 19.85 14.86
C ARG A 12 15.57 19.55 13.45
N ASP A 13 15.88 18.37 12.91
CA ASP A 13 15.48 18.02 11.54
C ASP A 13 13.94 17.96 11.42
N LEU A 14 13.26 17.47 12.47
CA LEU A 14 11.79 17.52 12.56
C LEU A 14 11.27 18.95 12.56
N ILE A 15 11.84 19.84 13.36
CA ILE A 15 11.45 21.25 13.45
C ILE A 15 11.73 22.00 12.14
N ASN A 16 12.86 21.76 11.48
CA ASN A 16 13.28 22.59 10.36
C ASN A 16 12.66 22.16 9.03
N GLU A 17 12.48 20.85 8.83
CA GLU A 17 12.25 20.28 7.49
C GLU A 17 11.17 19.19 7.44
N ILE A 18 11.22 18.21 8.34
CA ILE A 18 10.49 16.94 8.15
C ILE A 18 8.98 17.10 8.43
N THR A 19 8.60 17.84 9.49
CA THR A 19 7.17 18.07 9.76
C THR A 19 6.58 19.06 8.76
N GLU A 20 7.33 20.12 8.47
CA GLU A 20 7.07 21.10 7.43
C GLU A 20 8.36 21.89 7.19
N TYR A 21 8.50 22.46 5.99
CA TYR A 21 9.59 23.39 5.72
C TYR A 21 9.39 24.69 6.50
N ARG A 22 10.25 24.96 7.48
CA ARG A 22 10.28 26.24 8.21
C ARG A 22 11.41 27.13 7.70
N SER A 23 11.04 28.27 7.14
CA SER A 23 11.99 29.35 6.84
C SER A 23 12.56 29.94 8.14
N GLY A 24 13.62 30.73 8.04
CA GLY A 24 14.22 31.37 9.23
C GLY A 24 13.23 32.12 10.12
N PRO A 25 12.36 32.99 9.56
CA PRO A 25 11.27 33.62 10.33
C PRO A 25 10.32 32.61 10.97
N LYS A 26 9.88 31.57 10.25
CA LYS A 26 9.00 30.53 10.80
C LYS A 26 9.64 29.73 11.94
N ILE A 27 10.97 29.56 11.94
CA ILE A 27 11.69 28.92 13.05
C ILE A 27 11.72 29.84 14.27
N ILE A 28 11.89 31.15 14.08
CA ILE A 28 11.75 32.13 15.17
C ILE A 28 10.33 32.06 15.74
N ASP A 29 9.30 32.08 14.88
CA ASP A 29 7.90 31.99 15.30
C ASP A 29 7.63 30.70 16.09
N PHE A 30 8.19 29.56 15.63
CA PHE A 30 8.10 28.29 16.34
C PHE A 30 8.73 28.35 17.73
N PHE A 31 9.88 29.01 17.92
CA PHE A 31 10.47 29.20 19.25
C PHE A 31 9.88 30.38 20.03
N GLY A 32 9.04 31.21 19.41
CA GLY A 32 8.41 32.39 20.01
C GLY A 32 7.41 32.08 21.13
N MET A 33 7.03 30.80 21.30
CA MET A 33 6.33 30.33 22.51
C MET A 33 7.17 30.43 23.79
N PHE A 34 8.48 30.59 23.63
CA PHE A 34 9.41 30.88 24.71
C PHE A 34 9.75 32.37 24.67
N ASP A 35 10.14 32.94 25.81
CA ASP A 35 10.36 34.39 26.03
C ASP A 35 11.57 34.99 25.26
N TYR A 36 11.80 34.53 24.03
CA TYR A 36 12.82 35.01 23.12
C TYR A 36 12.29 36.19 22.30
N GLN A 37 13.17 37.15 22.02
CA GLN A 37 12.85 38.40 21.31
C GLN A 37 13.68 38.52 20.02
N ASP A 38 13.92 37.39 19.36
CA ASP A 38 14.78 37.33 18.17
C ASP A 38 14.09 37.94 16.94
N VAL A 39 14.90 38.57 16.09
CA VAL A 39 14.44 39.15 14.82
C VAL A 39 15.30 38.60 13.68
N TYR A 40 14.65 38.11 12.62
CA TYR A 40 15.34 37.60 11.45
C TYR A 40 15.94 38.76 10.64
N GLY A 41 17.25 38.71 10.34
CA GLY A 41 17.93 39.82 9.66
C GLY A 41 19.38 39.53 9.24
N GLN A 42 20.09 40.57 8.84
CA GLN A 42 21.51 40.48 8.48
C GLN A 42 22.35 40.01 9.67
N GLY A 43 23.20 39.01 9.45
CA GLY A 43 24.00 38.37 10.50
C GLY A 43 23.26 37.28 11.30
N PHE A 44 22.01 36.95 10.94
CA PHE A 44 21.29 35.85 11.58
C PHE A 44 21.96 34.51 11.27
N PRO A 45 22.12 33.60 12.27
CA PRO A 45 22.74 32.30 12.06
C PRO A 45 21.97 31.44 11.05
N SER A 46 22.62 30.40 10.52
CA SER A 46 21.93 29.42 9.69
C SER A 46 20.78 28.76 10.46
N ARG A 47 19.73 28.32 9.74
CA ARG A 47 18.53 27.69 10.34
C ARG A 47 18.88 26.54 11.30
N TRP A 48 19.79 25.68 10.89
CA TRP A 48 20.21 24.54 11.71
C TRP A 48 20.94 24.99 12.98
N MET A 49 21.83 25.99 12.88
CA MET A 49 22.59 26.53 14.01
C MET A 49 21.68 27.24 15.01
N TYR A 50 20.72 28.02 14.52
CA TYR A 50 19.73 28.69 15.36
C TYR A 50 18.89 27.68 16.15
N THR A 51 18.37 26.66 15.47
CA THR A 51 17.57 25.61 16.12
C THR A 51 18.40 24.83 17.15
N ASP A 52 19.66 24.49 16.85
CA ASP A 52 20.54 23.80 17.82
C ASP A 52 20.82 24.68 19.05
N LEU A 53 21.08 25.97 18.86
CA LEU A 53 21.24 26.93 19.95
C LEU A 53 20.00 26.95 20.85
N ARG A 54 18.81 27.09 20.26
CA ARG A 54 17.54 27.14 21.01
C ARG A 54 17.23 25.83 21.72
N LEU A 55 17.43 24.69 21.04
CA LEU A 55 17.27 23.37 21.64
C LEU A 55 18.22 23.13 22.81
N SER A 56 19.48 23.57 22.73
CA SER A 56 20.45 23.43 23.83
C SER A 56 20.05 24.22 25.07
N GLN A 57 19.41 25.39 24.90
CA GLN A 57 18.99 26.24 26.02
C GLN A 57 17.79 25.67 26.78
N ILE A 58 16.90 24.97 26.09
CA ILE A 58 15.71 24.36 26.71
C ILE A 58 15.95 22.92 27.16
N ASN A 59 17.03 22.26 26.72
CA ASN A 59 17.35 20.90 27.11
C ASN A 59 17.54 20.80 28.64
N GLY A 60 16.95 19.78 29.27
CA GLY A 60 16.93 19.65 30.73
C GLY A 60 15.85 20.46 31.44
N THR A 61 15.10 21.33 30.75
CA THR A 61 14.04 22.17 31.34
C THR A 61 12.63 21.69 30.94
N PRO A 62 11.56 22.12 31.64
CA PRO A 62 10.18 21.86 31.20
C PRO A 62 9.84 22.43 29.82
N LYS A 63 10.57 23.45 29.33
CA LYS A 63 10.34 24.05 28.01
C LYS A 63 10.56 23.04 26.88
N LEU A 64 11.41 22.04 27.06
CA LEU A 64 11.63 20.99 26.07
C LEU A 64 10.39 20.08 25.88
N ASP A 65 9.68 19.76 26.96
CA ASP A 65 8.41 19.00 26.88
C ASP A 65 7.36 19.78 26.07
N ILE A 66 7.24 21.08 26.33
CA ILE A 66 6.37 21.99 25.60
C ILE A 66 6.74 22.05 24.11
N CYS A 67 8.04 22.16 23.80
CA CYS A 67 8.55 22.16 22.42
C CYS A 67 8.11 20.92 21.64
N ILE A 68 8.31 19.73 22.23
CA ILE A 68 7.96 18.45 21.60
C ILE A 68 6.44 18.29 21.45
N LYS A 69 5.66 18.64 22.48
CA LYS A 69 4.19 18.60 22.42
C LYS A 69 3.64 19.54 21.36
N ASN A 70 4.22 20.73 21.20
CA ASN A 70 3.80 21.65 20.16
C ASN A 70 4.12 21.13 18.75
N LEU A 71 5.32 20.57 18.56
CA LEU A 71 5.74 19.98 17.29
C LEU A 71 4.83 18.85 16.81
N PHE A 72 4.38 18.00 17.75
CA PHE A 72 3.52 16.84 17.50
C PHE A 72 2.04 17.10 17.76
N ASN A 73 1.60 18.35 17.91
CA ASN A 73 0.21 18.65 18.24
C ASN A 73 -0.75 18.12 17.16
N PRO A 74 -1.72 17.24 17.48
CA PRO A 74 -2.58 16.59 16.49
C PRO A 74 -3.38 17.53 15.58
N ILE A 75 -3.68 18.75 16.04
CA ILE A 75 -4.39 19.73 15.21
C ILE A 75 -3.61 20.10 13.94
N ASN A 76 -2.28 20.05 13.98
CA ASN A 76 -1.41 20.34 12.84
C ASN A 76 -1.40 19.22 11.79
N TYR A 77 -2.00 18.07 12.11
CA TYR A 77 -2.02 16.85 11.29
C TYR A 77 -3.45 16.31 11.12
N ILE A 78 -4.48 17.14 11.29
CA ILE A 78 -5.87 16.67 11.31
C ILE A 78 -6.30 15.99 9.99
N GLU A 79 -5.68 16.38 8.87
CA GLU A 79 -5.91 15.76 7.55
C GLU A 79 -5.21 14.41 7.40
N ASP A 80 -4.17 14.14 8.19
CA ASP A 80 -3.38 12.91 8.11
C ASP A 80 -2.74 12.56 9.49
N LEU A 81 -3.55 12.00 10.38
CA LEU A 81 -3.08 11.53 11.68
C LEU A 81 -2.11 10.33 11.57
N ASN A 82 -2.16 9.57 10.46
CA ASN A 82 -1.21 8.47 10.24
C ASN A 82 0.21 8.99 10.05
N ARG A 83 0.37 10.12 9.35
CA ARG A 83 1.67 10.80 9.25
C ARG A 83 2.20 11.23 10.61
N LEU A 84 1.36 11.78 11.47
CA LEU A 84 1.75 12.14 12.84
C LEU A 84 2.24 10.91 13.62
N ASP A 85 1.46 9.83 13.61
CA ASP A 85 1.79 8.60 14.35
C ASP A 85 3.11 7.99 13.85
N ASN A 86 3.38 8.04 12.54
CA ASN A 86 4.65 7.63 11.96
C ASN A 86 5.82 8.52 12.39
N LEU A 87 5.65 9.84 12.42
CA LEU A 87 6.70 10.77 12.88
C LEU A 87 7.03 10.55 14.37
N ILE A 88 6.01 10.32 15.20
CA ILE A 88 6.18 9.96 16.62
C ILE A 88 6.93 8.64 16.74
N LYS A 89 6.55 7.62 15.95
CA LYS A 89 7.21 6.31 15.92
C LYS A 89 8.70 6.45 15.57
N GLU A 90 9.02 7.19 14.51
CA GLU A 90 10.40 7.42 14.09
C GLU A 90 11.22 8.19 15.12
N PHE A 91 10.64 9.22 15.76
CA PHE A 91 11.36 9.98 16.79
C PHE A 91 11.58 9.15 18.06
N ASN A 92 10.62 8.31 18.44
CA ASN A 92 10.76 7.39 19.57
C ASN A 92 11.94 6.41 19.43
N LYS A 93 12.37 6.09 18.20
CA LYS A 93 13.59 5.28 17.95
C LYS A 93 14.83 5.92 18.59
N TYR A 94 14.90 7.25 18.63
CA TYR A 94 15.98 8.00 19.26
C TYR A 94 15.67 8.32 20.72
N LEU A 95 14.44 8.77 21.00
CA LEU A 95 14.03 9.23 22.33
C LEU A 95 14.14 8.15 23.42
N GLN A 96 13.95 6.88 23.07
CA GLN A 96 14.08 5.77 23.99
C GLN A 96 15.49 5.65 24.62
N PHE A 97 16.54 6.08 23.90
CA PHE A 97 17.91 6.11 24.43
C PHE A 97 18.05 7.11 25.58
N ASP A 98 17.24 8.17 25.55
CA ASP A 98 17.16 9.18 26.60
C ASP A 98 16.12 8.82 27.68
N LYS A 99 15.59 7.59 27.66
CA LYS A 99 14.63 7.04 28.63
C LYS A 99 13.27 7.74 28.64
N TYR A 100 12.83 8.22 27.47
CA TYR A 100 11.49 8.74 27.27
C TYR A 100 10.80 8.11 26.06
N GLN A 101 9.48 8.16 26.05
CA GLN A 101 8.63 7.78 24.93
C GLN A 101 7.49 8.77 24.78
N ILE A 102 7.13 9.06 23.53
CA ILE A 102 5.93 9.82 23.17
C ILE A 102 4.82 8.85 22.81
N THR A 103 3.63 9.07 23.36
CA THR A 103 2.40 8.39 22.93
C THR A 103 1.32 9.44 22.62
N ARG A 104 0.48 9.16 21.61
CA ARG A 104 -0.69 9.96 21.30
C ARG A 104 -1.95 9.25 21.77
N THR A 105 -2.80 9.96 22.50
CA THR A 105 -4.14 9.51 22.88
C THR A 105 -5.15 10.54 22.40
N ASN A 106 -5.88 10.24 21.32
CA ASN A 106 -6.76 11.20 20.65
C ASN A 106 -6.04 12.51 20.31
N THR A 107 -6.37 13.60 21.01
CA THR A 107 -5.83 14.95 20.83
C THR A 107 -4.60 15.24 21.70
N GLU A 108 -4.22 14.33 22.59
CA GLU A 108 -3.17 14.55 23.57
C GLU A 108 -1.86 13.87 23.18
N ILE A 109 -0.75 14.60 23.34
CA ILE A 109 0.62 14.07 23.24
C ILE A 109 1.17 13.92 24.65
N ASN A 110 1.49 12.68 25.02
CA ASN A 110 2.00 12.32 26.33
C ASN A 110 3.47 11.93 26.22
N LEU A 111 4.32 12.52 27.06
CA LEU A 111 5.72 12.14 27.21
C LEU A 111 5.86 11.37 28.53
N THR A 112 6.25 10.10 28.44
CA THR A 112 6.39 9.23 29.59
C THR A 112 7.83 8.75 29.74
N PRO A 113 8.37 8.69 30.96
CA PRO A 113 9.66 8.07 31.20
C PRO A 113 9.54 6.55 31.03
N ILE A 114 10.56 5.93 30.43
CA ILE A 114 10.64 4.48 30.21
C ILE A 114 11.92 3.90 30.82
N THR A 115 11.86 2.65 31.28
CA THR A 115 13.02 1.96 31.87
C THR A 115 13.69 1.01 30.88
N LYS A 116 12.91 0.39 30.00
CA LYS A 116 13.36 -0.58 28.99
C LYS A 116 13.51 0.09 27.62
N ILE A 117 14.62 -0.19 26.95
CA ILE A 117 14.83 0.15 25.54
C ILE A 117 14.49 -1.10 24.74
N ASN A 118 13.64 -1.00 23.72
CA ASN A 118 13.25 -2.14 22.89
C ASN A 118 13.65 -1.88 21.44
N LEU A 119 14.89 -2.25 21.12
CA LEU A 119 15.44 -2.09 19.76
C LEU A 119 14.91 -3.18 18.82
N ASP A 120 14.62 -4.38 19.34
CA ASP A 120 14.32 -5.56 18.53
C ASP A 120 12.86 -5.59 18.02
N GLU A 121 11.89 -5.12 18.81
CA GLU A 121 10.48 -4.97 18.36
C GLU A 121 10.32 -3.96 17.21
N GLN A 122 11.27 -3.02 17.07
CA GLN A 122 11.20 -1.96 16.06
C GLN A 122 11.51 -2.47 14.65
N PHE A 123 12.37 -3.49 14.50
CA PHE A 123 12.69 -4.10 13.21
C PHE A 123 11.65 -5.14 12.76
N GLN A 124 10.84 -5.67 13.68
CA GLN A 124 9.76 -6.60 13.34
C GLN A 124 8.50 -5.87 12.83
N SER A 125 8.19 -4.70 13.39
CA SER A 125 6.93 -3.98 13.06
C SER A 125 6.95 -3.15 11.78
N ASP A 126 8.13 -2.81 11.24
CA ASP A 126 8.27 -1.94 10.06
C ASP A 126 8.12 -2.71 8.73
N ASN A 127 8.67 -3.92 8.62
CA ASN A 127 8.45 -4.77 7.45
C ASN A 127 6.99 -5.22 7.37
N GLU A 128 6.42 -5.67 8.49
CA GLU A 128 5.02 -6.09 8.50
C GLU A 128 4.06 -4.94 8.20
N ASN A 129 4.25 -3.72 8.74
CA ASN A 129 3.30 -2.62 8.47
C ASN A 129 3.43 -2.01 7.08
N ILE A 130 4.63 -1.89 6.51
CA ILE A 130 4.80 -1.32 5.17
C ILE A 130 4.32 -2.32 4.10
N GLU A 131 4.66 -3.61 4.22
CA GLU A 131 4.13 -4.64 3.32
C GLU A 131 2.62 -4.85 3.50
N ASN A 132 2.11 -4.89 4.75
CA ASN A 132 0.68 -5.01 4.96
C ASN A 132 -0.09 -3.77 4.48
N ASN A 133 0.46 -2.55 4.58
CA ASN A 133 -0.19 -1.36 4.03
C ASN A 133 -0.12 -1.34 2.49
N PHE A 134 0.99 -1.73 1.89
CA PHE A 134 1.10 -1.88 0.42
C PHE A 134 0.06 -2.88 -0.11
N ILE A 135 0.00 -4.08 0.48
CA ILE A 135 -0.97 -5.11 0.06
C ILE A 135 -2.41 -4.64 0.29
N LYS A 136 -2.70 -4.03 1.45
CA LYS A 136 -4.06 -3.55 1.79
C LYS A 136 -4.53 -2.38 0.93
N HIS A 137 -3.65 -1.46 0.54
CA HIS A 137 -4.03 -0.28 -0.26
C HIS A 137 -3.93 -0.54 -1.76
N GLU A 138 -2.92 -1.27 -2.24
CA GLU A 138 -2.67 -1.45 -3.68
C GLU A 138 -3.52 -2.58 -4.29
N PHE A 139 -3.77 -3.66 -3.54
CA PHE A 139 -4.54 -4.83 -4.01
C PHE A 139 -5.94 -4.93 -3.41
N LYS A 140 -6.58 -3.79 -3.11
CA LYS A 140 -8.00 -3.78 -2.79
C LYS A 140 -8.81 -4.07 -4.06
N PHE A 141 -9.40 -5.25 -4.12
CA PHE A 141 -10.32 -5.65 -5.19
C PHE A 141 -11.74 -5.22 -4.82
N ASP A 142 -12.27 -4.23 -5.55
CA ASP A 142 -13.69 -3.92 -5.47
C ASP A 142 -14.44 -4.81 -6.48
N CYS A 143 -15.16 -5.81 -5.97
CA CYS A 143 -16.01 -6.68 -6.79
C CYS A 143 -17.50 -6.29 -6.71
N SER A 144 -17.84 -5.18 -6.05
CA SER A 144 -19.23 -4.81 -5.75
C SER A 144 -20.08 -4.60 -7.01
N GLN A 145 -19.46 -4.09 -8.06
CA GLN A 145 -20.13 -3.82 -9.34
C GLN A 145 -20.02 -4.98 -10.34
N LEU A 146 -19.29 -6.06 -10.04
CA LEU A 146 -19.27 -7.21 -10.94
C LEU A 146 -20.62 -7.93 -10.89
N ASN A 147 -21.23 -8.15 -12.06
CA ASN A 147 -22.47 -8.91 -12.15
C ASN A 147 -22.20 -10.42 -11.95
N LEU A 148 -21.83 -10.82 -10.73
CA LEU A 148 -21.59 -12.21 -10.35
C LEU A 148 -22.88 -12.87 -9.87
N ILE A 149 -23.09 -14.13 -10.24
CA ILE A 149 -24.17 -14.91 -9.65
C ILE A 149 -23.99 -14.98 -8.11
N PRO A 150 -25.08 -14.91 -7.32
CA PRO A 150 -24.99 -14.82 -5.85
C PRO A 150 -24.17 -15.94 -5.20
N THR A 151 -24.18 -17.14 -5.78
CA THR A 151 -23.45 -18.31 -5.29
C THR A 151 -21.94 -18.26 -5.56
N LEU A 152 -21.52 -17.53 -6.60
CA LEU A 152 -20.10 -17.39 -6.96
C LEU A 152 -19.41 -16.27 -6.17
N MET A 153 -20.14 -15.20 -5.84
CA MET A 153 -19.64 -14.07 -5.06
C MET A 153 -18.85 -14.48 -3.79
N PRO A 154 -19.35 -15.37 -2.89
CA PRO A 154 -18.60 -15.77 -1.71
C PRO A 154 -17.32 -16.55 -2.07
N VAL A 155 -17.30 -17.30 -3.17
CA VAL A 155 -16.11 -18.04 -3.63
C VAL A 155 -15.04 -17.05 -4.10
N ILE A 156 -15.40 -16.05 -4.91
CA ILE A 156 -14.46 -15.02 -5.38
C ILE A 156 -13.91 -14.21 -4.20
N LYS A 157 -14.75 -13.83 -3.24
CA LYS A 157 -14.29 -13.16 -2.01
C LYS A 157 -13.31 -14.02 -1.21
N SER A 158 -13.61 -15.31 -1.05
CA SER A 158 -12.72 -16.24 -0.37
C SER A 158 -11.37 -16.37 -1.08
N ARG A 159 -11.35 -16.44 -2.42
CA ARG A 159 -10.12 -16.48 -3.22
C ARG A 159 -9.28 -15.21 -3.08
N ILE A 160 -9.90 -14.04 -3.05
CA ILE A 160 -9.20 -12.77 -2.80
C ILE A 160 -8.55 -12.77 -1.41
N ILE A 161 -9.27 -13.22 -0.38
CA ILE A 161 -8.70 -13.37 0.97
C ILE A 161 -7.54 -14.37 0.99
N GLU A 162 -7.65 -15.47 0.25
CA GLU A 162 -6.60 -16.48 0.13
C GLU A 162 -5.36 -15.94 -0.60
N ILE A 163 -5.55 -15.15 -1.66
CA ILE A 163 -4.49 -14.41 -2.35
C ILE A 163 -3.71 -13.50 -1.39
N GLU A 164 -4.42 -12.71 -0.58
CA GLU A 164 -3.79 -11.81 0.39
C GLU A 164 -2.96 -12.58 1.42
N LYS A 165 -3.48 -13.69 1.92
CA LYS A 165 -2.76 -14.56 2.87
C LYS A 165 -1.54 -15.20 2.21
N ALA A 166 -1.68 -15.72 1.00
CA ALA A 166 -0.59 -16.34 0.26
C ALA A 166 0.53 -15.34 -0.06
N PHE A 167 0.17 -14.11 -0.42
CA PHE A 167 1.15 -13.06 -0.69
C PHE A 167 1.97 -12.73 0.56
N LYS A 168 1.30 -12.55 1.72
CA LYS A 168 1.98 -12.28 3.01
C LYS A 168 2.87 -13.42 3.48
N ALA A 169 2.53 -14.65 3.11
CA ALA A 169 3.33 -15.84 3.41
C ALA A 169 4.44 -16.10 2.37
N GLU A 170 4.72 -15.13 1.47
CA GLU A 170 5.69 -15.25 0.37
C GLU A 170 5.44 -16.43 -0.58
N ALA A 171 4.20 -16.97 -0.59
CA ALA A 171 3.79 -18.07 -1.44
C ALA A 171 3.41 -17.57 -2.84
N TYR A 172 4.37 -16.91 -3.52
CA TYR A 172 4.12 -16.20 -4.78
C TYR A 172 3.65 -17.10 -5.93
N LEU A 173 4.08 -18.36 -5.97
CA LEU A 173 3.52 -19.33 -6.90
C LEU A 173 2.01 -19.46 -6.68
N SER A 174 1.58 -19.72 -5.45
CA SER A 174 0.16 -19.81 -5.09
C SER A 174 -0.61 -18.54 -5.45
N VAL A 175 -0.04 -17.36 -5.22
CA VAL A 175 -0.66 -16.08 -5.59
C VAL A 175 -0.97 -16.03 -7.08
N VAL A 176 0.00 -16.37 -7.92
CA VAL A 176 -0.17 -16.32 -9.38
C VAL A 176 -1.19 -17.35 -9.87
N LEU A 177 -1.17 -18.58 -9.30
CA LEU A 177 -2.16 -19.60 -9.61
C LEU A 177 -3.58 -19.15 -9.23
N LEU A 178 -3.74 -18.59 -8.03
CA LEU A 178 -5.01 -18.07 -7.53
C LEU A 178 -5.50 -16.87 -8.34
N ALA A 179 -4.61 -15.94 -8.72
CA ALA A 179 -4.97 -14.78 -9.53
C ALA A 179 -5.49 -15.20 -10.92
N GLY A 180 -4.78 -16.10 -11.61
CA GLY A 180 -5.21 -16.60 -12.92
C GLY A 180 -6.52 -17.41 -12.86
N SER A 181 -6.68 -18.28 -11.87
CA SER A 181 -7.91 -19.06 -11.68
C SER A 181 -9.11 -18.19 -11.27
N THR A 182 -8.89 -17.14 -10.47
CA THR A 182 -9.92 -16.17 -10.11
C THR A 182 -10.39 -15.42 -11.35
N LEU A 183 -9.46 -14.97 -12.20
CA LEU A 183 -9.79 -14.30 -13.47
C LEU A 183 -10.60 -15.21 -14.40
N GLU A 184 -10.20 -16.48 -14.53
CA GLU A 184 -10.94 -17.48 -15.33
C GLU A 184 -12.37 -17.65 -14.83
N GLY A 185 -12.56 -17.77 -13.51
CA GLY A 185 -13.89 -17.89 -12.91
C GLY A 185 -14.78 -16.66 -13.12
N ILE A 186 -14.20 -15.45 -13.06
CA ILE A 186 -14.93 -14.21 -13.36
C ILE A 186 -15.37 -14.19 -14.83
N PHE A 187 -14.47 -14.48 -15.76
CA PHE A 187 -14.84 -14.52 -17.19
C PHE A 187 -15.89 -15.58 -17.49
N LEU A 188 -15.78 -16.78 -16.91
CA LEU A 188 -16.77 -17.83 -17.08
C LEU A 188 -18.17 -17.38 -16.62
N ASN A 189 -18.27 -16.69 -15.48
CA ASN A 189 -19.53 -16.13 -15.01
C ASN A 189 -20.10 -15.12 -16.02
N ILE A 190 -19.29 -14.15 -16.46
CA ILE A 190 -19.75 -13.13 -17.42
C ILE A 190 -20.18 -13.77 -18.75
N ALA A 191 -19.43 -14.75 -19.24
CA ALA A 191 -19.77 -15.51 -20.44
C ALA A 191 -21.09 -16.28 -20.28
N SER A 192 -21.30 -16.90 -19.11
CA SER A 192 -22.52 -17.65 -18.79
C SER A 192 -23.76 -16.76 -18.72
N LEU A 193 -23.60 -15.49 -18.30
CA LEU A 193 -24.68 -14.50 -18.33
C LEU A 193 -24.91 -13.91 -19.73
N ASN A 194 -23.93 -13.98 -20.62
CA ASN A 194 -23.97 -13.40 -21.97
C ASN A 194 -23.65 -14.43 -23.07
N PRO A 195 -24.32 -15.61 -23.10
CA PRO A 195 -23.88 -16.74 -23.92
C PRO A 195 -23.94 -16.45 -25.42
N ARG A 196 -24.93 -15.66 -25.87
CA ARG A 196 -25.06 -15.29 -27.28
C ARG A 196 -23.83 -14.55 -27.77
N VAL A 197 -23.44 -13.46 -27.09
CA VAL A 197 -22.32 -12.60 -27.51
C VAL A 197 -21.01 -13.38 -27.52
N PHE A 198 -20.76 -14.16 -26.46
CA PHE A 198 -19.55 -14.99 -26.36
C PHE A 198 -19.52 -16.10 -27.42
N ASN A 199 -20.63 -16.76 -27.72
CA ASN A 199 -20.65 -17.85 -28.70
C ASN A 199 -20.64 -17.38 -30.16
N THR A 200 -21.04 -16.13 -30.43
CA THR A 200 -21.00 -15.56 -31.79
C THR A 200 -19.69 -14.88 -32.15
N SER A 201 -18.77 -14.70 -31.19
CA SER A 201 -17.45 -14.11 -31.48
C SER A 201 -16.67 -14.97 -32.49
N ASN A 202 -15.89 -14.30 -33.34
CA ASN A 202 -14.96 -14.98 -34.25
C ASN A 202 -13.82 -15.69 -33.50
N CYS A 203 -13.56 -15.30 -32.25
CA CYS A 203 -12.53 -15.89 -31.40
C CYS A 203 -13.03 -17.07 -30.55
N SER A 204 -14.31 -17.42 -30.65
CA SER A 204 -14.88 -18.52 -29.86
C SER A 204 -14.28 -19.87 -30.28
N PRO A 205 -13.83 -20.71 -29.33
CA PRO A 205 -13.23 -21.99 -29.65
C PRO A 205 -14.26 -22.93 -30.26
N LYS A 206 -13.93 -23.52 -31.42
CA LYS A 206 -14.79 -24.46 -32.15
C LYS A 206 -14.16 -25.85 -32.21
N LYS A 207 -15.01 -26.87 -32.28
CA LYS A 207 -14.68 -28.25 -32.62
C LYS A 207 -15.71 -28.75 -33.63
N ASP A 208 -15.25 -29.26 -34.77
CA ASP A 208 -16.12 -29.75 -35.85
C ASP A 208 -17.17 -28.71 -36.31
N GLY A 209 -16.74 -27.44 -36.40
CA GLY A 209 -17.59 -26.31 -36.80
C GLY A 209 -18.55 -25.79 -35.72
N LYS A 210 -18.68 -26.47 -34.57
CA LYS A 210 -19.54 -26.07 -33.46
C LYS A 210 -18.73 -25.41 -32.34
N VAL A 211 -19.27 -24.36 -31.74
CA VAL A 211 -18.66 -23.70 -30.58
C VAL A 211 -18.68 -24.67 -29.39
N LYS A 212 -17.57 -24.75 -28.66
CA LYS A 212 -17.45 -25.58 -27.46
C LYS A 212 -18.32 -25.03 -26.34
N ASN A 213 -18.80 -25.92 -25.47
CA ASN A 213 -19.47 -25.50 -24.23
C ASN A 213 -18.48 -24.79 -23.30
N PHE A 214 -18.95 -23.85 -22.46
CA PHE A 214 -18.07 -23.02 -21.63
C PHE A 214 -17.20 -23.80 -20.63
N ASP A 215 -17.62 -25.00 -20.19
CA ASP A 215 -16.80 -25.89 -19.35
C ASP A 215 -15.52 -26.38 -20.05
N GLN A 216 -15.47 -26.27 -21.37
CA GLN A 216 -14.32 -26.66 -22.20
C GLN A 216 -13.48 -25.46 -22.64
N TRP A 217 -13.82 -24.25 -22.20
CA TRP A 217 -13.07 -23.05 -22.50
C TRP A 217 -11.94 -22.90 -21.49
N THR A 218 -10.76 -22.54 -21.99
CA THR A 218 -9.59 -22.20 -21.17
C THR A 218 -9.57 -20.71 -20.85
N LEU A 219 -8.81 -20.28 -19.84
CA LEU A 219 -8.51 -18.85 -19.62
C LEU A 219 -8.04 -18.14 -20.90
N HIS A 220 -7.25 -18.81 -21.76
CA HIS A 220 -6.89 -18.25 -23.05
C HIS A 220 -8.10 -17.90 -23.91
N ASN A 221 -9.06 -18.83 -24.04
CA ASN A 221 -10.26 -18.61 -24.85
C ASN A 221 -11.10 -17.45 -24.30
N PHE A 222 -11.23 -17.37 -22.97
CA PHE A 222 -11.91 -16.26 -22.34
C PHE A 222 -11.21 -14.92 -22.60
N ILE A 223 -9.88 -14.85 -22.48
CA ILE A 223 -9.12 -13.61 -22.74
C ILE A 223 -9.30 -13.15 -24.19
N GLU A 224 -9.19 -14.05 -25.17
CA GLU A 224 -9.35 -13.70 -26.59
C GLU A 224 -10.76 -13.18 -26.89
N VAL A 225 -11.78 -13.89 -26.42
CA VAL A 225 -13.17 -13.48 -26.67
C VAL A 225 -13.49 -12.18 -25.94
N SER A 226 -13.13 -12.05 -24.66
CA SER A 226 -13.35 -10.83 -23.88
C SER A 226 -12.72 -9.60 -24.54
N HIS A 227 -11.51 -9.71 -25.11
CA HIS A 227 -10.94 -8.59 -25.86
C HIS A 227 -11.68 -8.33 -27.17
N SER A 228 -12.04 -9.38 -27.92
CA SER A 228 -12.75 -9.23 -29.21
C SER A 228 -14.11 -8.54 -29.10
N ILE A 229 -14.76 -8.63 -27.94
CA ILE A 229 -16.06 -8.01 -27.66
C ILE A 229 -15.92 -6.68 -26.88
N ASN A 230 -14.70 -6.14 -26.77
CA ASN A 230 -14.37 -4.92 -26.02
C ASN A 230 -14.79 -4.97 -24.53
N LEU A 231 -14.74 -6.16 -23.92
CA LEU A 231 -14.96 -6.30 -22.48
C LEU A 231 -13.72 -5.89 -21.67
N ILE A 232 -12.53 -6.15 -22.21
CA ILE A 232 -11.25 -5.75 -21.60
C ILE A 232 -10.41 -4.92 -22.58
N GLU A 233 -9.65 -3.97 -22.03
CA GLU A 233 -8.80 -3.06 -22.79
C GLU A 233 -7.53 -3.76 -23.31
N LYS A 234 -6.85 -3.10 -24.25
CA LYS A 234 -5.72 -3.69 -24.99
C LYS A 234 -4.53 -4.08 -24.09
N ASP A 235 -4.24 -3.27 -23.09
CA ASP A 235 -3.20 -3.53 -22.09
C ASP A 235 -3.60 -4.69 -21.18
N THR A 236 -4.81 -4.66 -20.62
CA THR A 236 -5.37 -5.76 -19.82
C THR A 236 -5.34 -7.08 -20.59
N TYR A 237 -5.71 -7.07 -21.88
CA TYR A 237 -5.63 -8.23 -22.76
C TYR A 237 -4.21 -8.80 -22.86
N ARG A 238 -3.21 -7.94 -23.13
CA ARG A 238 -1.80 -8.37 -23.26
C ARG A 238 -1.27 -8.95 -21.95
N PHE A 239 -1.49 -8.27 -20.84
CA PHE A 239 -0.97 -8.74 -19.56
C PHE A 239 -1.74 -9.96 -19.01
N SER A 240 -3.01 -10.15 -19.39
CA SER A 240 -3.78 -11.36 -19.04
C SER A 240 -3.20 -12.62 -19.68
N LYS A 241 -2.56 -12.50 -20.85
CA LYS A 241 -1.83 -13.61 -21.48
C LYS A 241 -0.65 -14.06 -20.63
N GLU A 242 0.14 -13.11 -20.14
CA GLU A 242 1.27 -13.38 -19.25
C GLU A 242 0.80 -13.98 -17.91
N LEU A 243 -0.27 -13.43 -17.32
CA LEU A 243 -0.89 -14.00 -16.11
C LEU A 243 -1.28 -15.47 -16.32
N ARG A 244 -1.93 -15.79 -17.45
CA ARG A 244 -2.29 -17.16 -17.81
C ARG A 244 -1.06 -18.04 -17.93
N ASP A 245 -0.02 -17.57 -18.59
CA ASP A 245 1.20 -18.36 -18.83
C ASP A 245 1.91 -18.66 -17.51
N PHE A 246 2.00 -17.68 -16.60
CA PHE A 246 2.50 -17.94 -15.26
C PHE A 246 1.59 -18.85 -14.42
N ARG A 247 0.26 -18.77 -14.60
CA ARG A 247 -0.68 -19.71 -13.96
C ARG A 247 -0.46 -21.15 -14.45
N ASN A 248 0.08 -21.36 -15.64
CA ASN A 248 0.35 -22.71 -16.15
C ASN A 248 1.51 -23.42 -15.42
N TYR A 249 2.29 -22.71 -14.60
CA TYR A 249 3.22 -23.34 -13.65
C TYR A 249 2.55 -24.14 -12.53
N ILE A 250 1.21 -24.23 -12.53
CA ILE A 250 0.51 -25.29 -11.80
C ILE A 250 0.99 -26.69 -12.22
N HIS A 251 1.53 -26.83 -13.44
CA HIS A 251 2.15 -28.04 -13.95
C HIS A 251 3.66 -28.05 -13.62
N PRO A 252 4.15 -28.90 -12.69
CA PRO A 252 5.54 -28.85 -12.24
C PRO A 252 6.58 -29.09 -13.35
N PHE A 253 6.27 -29.93 -14.34
CA PHE A 253 7.15 -30.16 -15.49
C PHE A 253 7.36 -28.91 -16.34
N GLN A 254 6.33 -28.07 -16.49
CA GLN A 254 6.46 -26.81 -17.21
C GLN A 254 7.38 -25.86 -16.43
N GLN A 255 7.15 -25.71 -15.13
CA GLN A 255 7.98 -24.89 -14.26
C GLN A 255 9.46 -25.34 -14.26
N MET A 256 9.70 -26.65 -14.21
CA MET A 256 11.03 -27.24 -14.28
C MET A 256 11.72 -26.94 -15.62
N THR A 257 11.00 -27.07 -16.73
CA THR A 257 11.54 -26.86 -18.08
C THR A 257 11.96 -25.41 -18.29
N GLU A 258 11.12 -24.48 -17.84
CA GLU A 258 11.36 -23.04 -17.97
C GLU A 258 12.31 -22.49 -16.89
N LYS A 259 12.63 -23.29 -15.84
CA LYS A 259 13.49 -22.91 -14.70
C LYS A 259 13.07 -21.59 -14.06
N PHE A 260 11.77 -21.38 -13.95
CA PHE A 260 11.18 -20.15 -13.44
C PHE A 260 10.46 -20.37 -12.11
N SER A 261 10.61 -19.41 -11.20
CA SER A 261 9.83 -19.36 -9.97
C SER A 261 9.30 -17.94 -9.78
N PRO A 262 7.97 -17.76 -9.62
CA PRO A 262 7.41 -16.45 -9.33
C PRO A 262 8.06 -15.82 -8.10
N ARG A 263 8.43 -14.54 -8.22
CA ARG A 263 8.91 -13.71 -7.12
C ARG A 263 7.82 -12.71 -6.71
N GLU A 264 8.08 -11.95 -5.66
CA GLU A 264 7.19 -10.89 -5.19
C GLU A 264 6.72 -9.97 -6.33
N GLN A 265 7.64 -9.49 -7.17
CA GLN A 265 7.34 -8.61 -8.30
C GLN A 265 6.45 -9.29 -9.35
N THR A 266 6.66 -10.59 -9.60
CA THR A 266 5.79 -11.38 -10.49
C THR A 266 4.37 -11.43 -9.93
N ALA A 267 4.23 -11.71 -8.62
CA ALA A 267 2.94 -11.73 -7.95
C ALA A 267 2.26 -10.36 -8.01
N LYS A 268 2.98 -9.25 -7.74
CA LYS A 268 2.43 -7.88 -7.83
C LYS A 268 1.89 -7.57 -9.21
N ILE A 269 2.64 -7.89 -10.26
CA ILE A 269 2.20 -7.70 -11.65
C ILE A 269 0.92 -8.50 -11.90
N CYS A 270 0.90 -9.79 -11.57
CA CYS A 270 -0.27 -10.66 -11.75
C CYS A 270 -1.53 -10.15 -11.02
N LEU A 271 -1.37 -9.61 -9.81
CA LEU A 271 -2.48 -9.00 -9.06
C LEU A 271 -2.98 -7.71 -9.71
N GLN A 272 -2.07 -6.89 -10.26
CA GLN A 272 -2.46 -5.71 -11.01
C GLN A 272 -3.24 -6.08 -12.29
N VAL A 273 -2.85 -7.16 -12.98
CA VAL A 273 -3.62 -7.66 -14.12
C VAL A 273 -5.04 -8.06 -13.71
N LEU A 274 -5.19 -8.83 -12.63
CA LEU A 274 -6.50 -9.22 -12.11
C LEU A 274 -7.34 -7.97 -11.76
N LYS A 275 -6.73 -6.96 -11.14
CA LYS A 275 -7.40 -5.72 -10.76
C LYS A 275 -7.85 -4.91 -11.98
N SER A 276 -6.97 -4.75 -12.97
CA SER A 276 -7.31 -4.06 -14.24
C SER A 276 -8.44 -4.80 -14.97
N ALA A 277 -8.40 -6.13 -15.04
CA ALA A 277 -9.47 -6.90 -15.66
C ALA A 277 -10.81 -6.73 -14.96
N ILE A 278 -10.83 -6.73 -13.62
CA ILE A 278 -12.05 -6.46 -12.85
C ILE A 278 -12.59 -5.06 -13.16
N SER A 279 -11.72 -4.04 -13.18
CA SER A 279 -12.09 -2.66 -13.47
C SER A 279 -12.67 -2.49 -14.89
N ASP A 280 -12.03 -3.09 -15.89
CA ASP A 280 -12.50 -3.06 -17.27
C ASP A 280 -13.87 -3.73 -17.40
N ILE A 281 -14.03 -4.91 -16.80
CA ILE A 281 -15.30 -5.64 -16.80
C ILE A 281 -16.39 -4.80 -16.16
N GLN A 282 -16.15 -4.18 -14.99
CA GLN A 282 -17.14 -3.33 -14.34
C GLN A 282 -17.59 -2.17 -15.23
N THR A 283 -16.64 -1.55 -15.92
CA THR A 283 -16.87 -0.40 -16.80
C THR A 283 -17.60 -0.79 -18.09
N ASN A 284 -17.28 -1.96 -18.66
CA ASN A 284 -17.68 -2.35 -20.00
C ASN A 284 -18.78 -3.42 -20.05
N GLN A 285 -19.09 -4.13 -18.94
CA GLN A 285 -20.08 -5.21 -18.94
C GLN A 285 -21.48 -4.78 -19.40
N ASN A 286 -21.88 -3.53 -19.15
CA ASN A 286 -23.18 -3.00 -19.58
C ASN A 286 -23.23 -2.68 -21.08
N LYS A 287 -22.07 -2.68 -21.75
CA LYS A 287 -21.94 -2.42 -23.20
C LYS A 287 -21.84 -3.72 -24.01
N ILE A 288 -21.82 -4.88 -23.35
CA ILE A 288 -21.71 -6.18 -24.03
C ILE A 288 -22.93 -6.37 -24.94
N GLY A 289 -22.72 -6.34 -26.25
CA GLY A 289 -23.76 -6.58 -27.25
C GLY A 289 -24.68 -5.39 -27.56
N ALA A 290 -24.34 -4.19 -27.11
CA ALA A 290 -24.87 -2.92 -27.64
C ALA A 290 -24.24 -2.60 -29.00
#